data_AF-A0A8E2JLR5-F1
#
_entry.id   AF-A0A8E2JLR5-F1
#
_cell.length_a   1.000
_cell.length_b   1.000
_cell.length_c   1.000
_cell.angle_alpha   90.00
_cell.angle_beta   90.00
_cell.angle_gamma   90.00
#
_symmetry.space_group_name_H-M   'P 1'
#
loop_
_entity.id
_entity.type
_entity.pdbx_description
1 polymer ?
#
loop_
_entity_poly.entity_id
_entity_poly.type
_entity_poly.pdbx_seq_one_letter_code
_entity_poly.pdbx_strand_id
1 'polypeptide(L)'
;SPTMISDKGDEYLVYGIAITFLYVIWKGFSNFFSPIRHLHLPGPILAQFTNKWLLMHDLAGHRAERVHSLYKQYGPIVQVAPNEISLANIACIKDIYGGSTTCLKAPMYSTIGKMGLFQMQDPEQYHTRHRRIGIIMNVVERKTDKVFNALHWMRITALNIAGEVLLGKSFDLLKGEKPPAYIHHLDNVYLVHALWDLASIVNNK
;
A
#
# COMPACT_ATOMS: atom_id res chain seq x y z
N SER A 1 47.71 -17.96 30.87
CA SER A 1 47.72 -16.54 30.46
C SER A 1 46.48 -16.23 29.62
N PRO A 2 45.42 -15.61 30.19
CA PRO A 2 44.11 -15.48 29.55
C PRO A 2 43.86 -14.11 28.87
N THR A 3 44.90 -13.32 28.56
CA THR A 3 44.75 -11.94 28.09
C THR A 3 44.60 -11.77 26.57
N MET A 4 44.83 -12.81 25.75
CA MET A 4 44.83 -12.68 24.29
C MET A 4 43.44 -12.74 23.60
N ILE A 5 42.38 -13.15 24.30
CA ILE A 5 41.04 -13.26 23.70
C ILE A 5 40.20 -11.98 23.91
N SER A 6 40.48 -11.19 24.96
CA SER A 6 39.75 -9.95 25.25
C SER A 6 40.06 -8.83 24.25
N ASP A 7 41.29 -8.74 23.77
CA ASP A 7 41.80 -7.63 22.95
C ASP A 7 41.14 -7.55 21.56
N LYS A 8 40.85 -8.71 20.97
CA LYS A 8 40.20 -8.78 19.64
C LYS A 8 38.74 -8.34 19.67
N GLY A 9 38.04 -8.53 20.79
CA GLY A 9 36.64 -8.13 20.95
C GLY A 9 36.45 -6.61 20.84
N ASP A 10 37.37 -5.86 21.45
CA ASP A 10 37.34 -4.40 21.44
C ASP A 10 37.66 -3.84 20.05
N GLU A 11 38.57 -4.47 19.31
CA GLU A 11 38.84 -4.12 17.91
C GLU A 11 37.59 -4.27 17.02
N TYR A 12 36.86 -5.39 17.13
CA TYR A 12 35.63 -5.60 16.35
C TYR A 12 34.52 -4.60 16.73
N LEU A 13 34.43 -4.19 18.00
CA LEU A 13 33.48 -3.16 18.43
C LEU A 13 33.83 -1.79 17.83
N VAL A 14 35.10 -1.41 17.79
CA VAL A 14 35.57 -0.17 17.16
C VAL A 14 35.26 -0.18 15.66
N TYR A 15 35.53 -1.28 14.96
CA TYR A 15 35.16 -1.42 13.54
C TYR A 15 33.64 -1.33 13.33
N GLY A 16 32.84 -1.95 14.20
CA GLY A 16 31.37 -1.85 14.16
C GLY A 16 30.87 -0.42 14.33
N ILE A 17 31.42 0.33 15.28
CA ILE A 17 31.10 1.75 15.51
C ILE A 17 31.52 2.61 14.31
N ALA A 18 32.71 2.37 13.76
CA ALA A 18 33.19 3.10 12.59
C ALA A 18 32.32 2.85 11.34
N ILE A 19 31.93 1.59 11.09
CA ILE A 19 31.06 1.21 9.96
C ILE A 19 29.67 1.84 10.11
N THR A 20 29.09 1.79 11.31
CA THR A 20 27.78 2.42 11.56
C THR A 20 27.84 3.93 11.42
N PHE A 21 28.90 4.57 11.90
CA PHE A 21 29.13 6.01 11.72
C PHE A 21 29.27 6.40 10.24
N LEU A 22 30.09 5.67 9.47
CA LEU A 22 30.22 5.85 8.03
C LEU A 22 28.90 5.65 7.29
N TYR A 23 28.11 4.64 7.68
CA TYR A 23 26.79 4.39 7.12
C TYR A 23 25.82 5.55 7.38
N VAL A 24 25.81 6.09 8.60
CA VAL A 24 24.97 7.24 8.97
C VAL A 24 25.38 8.48 8.18
N ILE A 25 26.69 8.74 8.03
CA ILE A 25 27.21 9.84 7.19
C ILE A 25 26.79 9.64 5.74
N TRP A 26 26.99 8.46 5.17
CA TRP A 26 26.63 8.16 3.78
C TRP A 26 25.13 8.34 3.52
N LYS A 27 24.28 7.87 4.44
CA LYS A 27 22.83 8.10 4.37
C LYS A 27 22.45 9.58 4.51
N GLY A 28 23.08 10.30 5.44
CA GLY A 28 22.87 11.74 5.60
C GLY A 28 23.28 12.52 4.34
N PHE A 29 24.42 12.16 3.75
CA PHE A 29 24.92 12.74 2.51
C PHE A 29 23.99 12.42 1.33
N SER A 30 23.57 11.16 1.17
CA SER A 30 22.61 10.76 0.13
C SER A 30 21.28 11.50 0.24
N ASN A 31 20.77 11.72 1.46
CA ASN A 31 19.56 12.52 1.67
C ASN A 31 19.79 14.02 1.38
N PHE A 32 21.00 14.53 1.58
CA PHE A 32 21.35 15.91 1.29
C PHE A 32 21.33 16.22 -0.21
N PHE A 33 21.77 15.26 -1.05
CA PHE A 33 21.70 15.34 -2.52
C PHE A 33 20.35 14.90 -3.09
N SER A 34 19.28 14.98 -2.29
CA SER A 34 17.94 14.70 -2.80
C SER A 34 17.61 15.59 -4.01
N PRO A 35 17.12 15.01 -5.11
CA PRO A 35 16.73 15.77 -6.28
C PRO A 35 15.51 16.64 -6.01
N ILE A 36 14.76 16.52 -4.91
CA ILE A 36 13.61 17.40 -4.65
C ILE A 36 13.92 18.57 -3.71
N ARG A 37 15.13 18.60 -3.11
CA ARG A 37 15.53 19.67 -2.18
C ARG A 37 15.60 21.04 -2.86
N HIS A 38 15.96 21.10 -4.15
CA HIS A 38 16.03 22.36 -4.90
C HIS A 38 14.66 23.01 -5.13
N LEU A 39 13.58 22.25 -5.00
CA LEU A 39 12.22 22.69 -5.28
C LEU A 39 11.59 23.46 -4.10
N HIS A 40 12.33 23.63 -2.98
CA HIS A 40 11.95 24.40 -1.78
C HIS A 40 10.48 24.19 -1.35
N LEU A 41 10.07 22.92 -1.31
CA LEU A 41 8.70 22.57 -0.96
C LEU A 41 8.44 22.75 0.53
N PRO A 42 7.23 23.20 0.91
CA PRO A 42 6.89 23.34 2.31
C PRO A 42 6.69 21.96 2.96
N GLY A 43 7.06 21.83 4.23
CA GLY A 43 6.90 20.59 4.98
C GLY A 43 7.68 20.59 6.31
N PRO A 44 7.44 19.60 7.19
CA PRO A 44 8.15 19.51 8.47
C PRO A 44 9.65 19.43 8.26
N ILE A 45 10.43 20.18 9.07
CA ILE A 45 11.89 20.19 8.97
C ILE A 45 12.45 18.76 9.05
N LEU A 46 11.95 17.94 9.99
CA LEU A 46 12.36 16.54 10.13
C LEU A 46 12.07 15.69 8.88
N ALA A 47 10.95 15.95 8.20
CA ALA A 47 10.57 15.27 6.97
C ALA A 47 11.48 15.64 5.79
N GLN A 48 12.09 16.83 5.79
CA GLN A 48 13.02 17.25 4.74
C GLN A 48 14.38 16.54 4.84
N PHE A 49 14.79 16.13 6.04
CA PHE A 49 16.11 15.52 6.28
C PHE A 49 16.07 13.99 6.44
N THR A 50 14.96 13.41 6.90
CA THR A 50 14.90 11.97 7.16
C THR A 50 13.56 11.32 6.81
N ASN A 51 13.63 10.13 6.20
CA ASN A 51 12.46 9.24 5.99
C ASN A 51 11.88 8.73 7.33
N LYS A 52 12.66 8.78 8.42
CA LYS A 52 12.25 8.25 9.73
C LYS A 52 11.03 8.98 10.30
N TRP A 53 10.86 10.26 9.96
CA TRP A 53 9.71 11.04 10.41
C TRP A 53 8.40 10.42 9.92
N LEU A 54 8.33 10.11 8.62
CA LEU A 54 7.16 9.48 8.01
C LEU A 54 6.98 8.04 8.51
N LEU A 55 8.07 7.26 8.59
CA LEU A 55 8.05 5.89 9.09
C LEU A 55 7.50 5.80 10.52
N MET A 56 7.84 6.74 11.40
CA MET A 56 7.32 6.78 12.76
C MET A 56 5.80 6.96 12.77
N HIS A 57 5.27 7.85 11.92
CA HIS A 57 3.82 8.06 11.80
C HIS A 57 3.12 6.89 11.11
N ASP A 58 3.80 6.19 10.19
CA ASP A 58 3.30 4.96 9.57
C ASP A 58 3.17 3.84 10.59
N LEU A 59 4.20 3.62 11.41
CA LEU A 59 4.20 2.62 12.47
C LEU A 59 3.17 2.91 13.57
N ALA A 60 2.89 4.19 13.82
CA ALA A 60 1.83 4.61 14.73
C ALA A 60 0.42 4.50 14.12
N GLY A 61 0.28 4.22 12.82
CA GLY A 61 -1.01 4.15 12.13
C GLY A 61 -1.68 5.49 11.84
N HIS A 62 -1.02 6.62 12.13
CA HIS A 62 -1.58 7.97 11.98
C HIS A 62 -1.08 8.71 10.72
N ARG A 63 -0.54 7.99 9.72
CA ARG A 63 -0.01 8.59 8.48
C ARG A 63 -1.01 9.53 7.80
N ALA A 64 -2.22 9.03 7.54
CA ALA A 64 -3.24 9.76 6.78
C ALA A 64 -3.68 11.05 7.50
N GLU A 65 -3.95 10.97 8.79
CA GLU A 65 -4.31 12.11 9.63
C GLU A 65 -3.17 13.15 9.66
N ARG A 66 -1.92 12.69 9.83
CA ARG A 66 -0.77 13.57 9.89
C ARG A 66 -0.56 14.29 8.57
N VAL A 67 -0.57 13.57 7.46
CA VAL A 67 -0.45 14.16 6.11
C VAL A 67 -1.59 15.14 5.83
N HIS A 68 -2.82 14.82 6.24
CA HIS A 68 -3.95 15.73 6.13
C HIS A 68 -3.76 17.02 6.95
N SER A 69 -3.22 16.93 8.17
CA SER A 69 -2.87 18.11 8.98
C SER A 69 -1.82 18.99 8.30
N LEU A 70 -0.86 18.37 7.59
CA LEU A 70 0.14 19.10 6.84
C LEU A 70 -0.45 19.83 5.63
N TYR A 71 -1.39 19.21 4.92
CA TYR A 71 -2.09 19.88 3.84
C TYR A 71 -2.88 21.11 4.31
N LYS A 72 -3.47 21.05 5.51
CA LYS A 72 -4.13 22.20 6.13
C LYS A 72 -3.15 23.32 6.48
N GLN A 73 -1.92 22.99 6.86
CA GLN A 73 -0.91 23.96 7.30
C GLN A 73 -0.13 24.58 6.14
N TYR A 74 0.29 23.77 5.17
CA TYR A 74 1.26 24.12 4.13
C TYR A 74 0.64 24.22 2.73
N GLY A 75 -0.61 23.76 2.56
CA GLY A 75 -1.30 23.75 1.27
C GLY A 75 -1.21 22.40 0.55
N PRO A 76 -1.62 22.32 -0.72
CA PRO A 76 -1.89 21.06 -1.43
C PRO A 76 -0.64 20.26 -1.84
N ILE A 77 0.55 20.80 -1.66
CA ILE A 77 1.83 20.16 -2.03
C ILE A 77 2.75 20.22 -0.82
N VAL A 78 3.13 19.06 -0.30
CA VAL A 78 3.94 18.98 0.92
C VAL A 78 5.04 17.94 0.77
N GLN A 79 6.25 18.28 1.18
CA GLN A 79 7.34 17.31 1.30
C GLN A 79 7.18 16.47 2.58
N VAL A 80 7.04 15.16 2.43
CA VAL A 80 6.81 14.20 3.53
C VAL A 80 8.04 13.33 3.83
N ALA A 81 8.99 13.26 2.90
CA ALA A 81 10.29 12.66 3.11
C ALA A 81 11.35 13.34 2.21
N PRO A 82 12.66 13.13 2.44
CA PRO A 82 13.71 13.69 1.60
C PRO A 82 13.54 13.41 0.11
N ASN A 83 12.95 12.28 -0.30
CA ASN A 83 12.71 11.92 -1.69
C ASN A 83 11.22 11.65 -1.99
N GLU A 84 10.30 12.11 -1.13
CA GLU A 84 8.87 11.83 -1.26
C GLU A 84 8.05 13.10 -1.04
N ILE A 85 7.13 13.34 -1.97
CA ILE A 85 6.22 14.50 -1.96
C ILE A 85 4.80 13.96 -1.95
N SER A 86 3.97 14.57 -1.12
CA SER A 86 2.55 14.29 -1.04
C SER A 86 1.78 15.39 -1.77
N LEU A 87 0.93 14.99 -2.72
CA LEU A 87 0.13 15.88 -3.56
C LEU A 87 -1.36 15.68 -3.30
N ALA A 88 -2.07 16.77 -3.07
CA ALA A 88 -3.52 16.84 -2.90
C ALA A 88 -4.16 17.80 -3.92
N ASN A 89 -3.83 17.61 -5.20
CA ASN A 89 -4.38 18.38 -6.31
C ASN A 89 -4.99 17.45 -7.37
N ILE A 90 -6.22 17.76 -7.78
CA ILE A 90 -6.95 17.00 -8.81
C ILE A 90 -6.23 17.02 -10.16
N ALA A 91 -5.53 18.12 -10.49
CA ALA A 91 -4.81 18.25 -11.75
C ALA A 91 -3.69 17.19 -11.88
N CYS A 92 -3.04 16.84 -10.78
CA CYS A 92 -1.93 15.88 -10.76
C CYS A 92 -2.40 14.42 -10.90
N ILE A 93 -3.68 14.12 -10.67
CA ILE A 93 -4.19 12.74 -10.71
C ILE A 93 -3.99 12.14 -12.11
N LYS A 94 -4.28 12.92 -13.15
CA LYS A 94 -4.13 12.48 -14.54
C LYS A 94 -2.65 12.27 -14.90
N ASP A 95 -1.76 13.11 -14.39
CA ASP A 95 -0.34 12.99 -14.68
C ASP A 95 0.29 11.78 -13.97
N ILE A 96 -0.13 11.50 -12.74
CA ILE A 96 0.41 10.39 -11.93
C ILE A 96 -0.21 9.06 -12.33
N TYR A 97 -1.54 8.98 -12.49
CA TYR A 97 -2.29 7.74 -12.68
C TYR A 97 -2.85 7.57 -14.10
N GLY A 98 -2.64 8.53 -15.00
CA GLY A 98 -3.10 8.42 -16.38
C GLY A 98 -2.43 7.29 -17.16
N GLY A 99 -3.09 6.83 -18.22
CA GLY A 99 -2.60 5.69 -19.01
C GLY A 99 -1.24 5.90 -19.70
N SER A 100 -0.78 7.15 -19.84
CA SER A 100 0.52 7.53 -20.40
C SER A 100 1.50 8.05 -19.35
N THR A 101 1.29 7.74 -18.08
CA THR A 101 2.18 8.18 -17.00
C THR A 101 3.56 7.55 -17.11
N THR A 102 4.59 8.33 -16.82
CA THR A 102 5.97 7.84 -16.63
C THR A 102 6.24 7.51 -15.16
N CYS A 103 5.29 7.77 -14.25
CA CYS A 103 5.43 7.50 -12.83
C CYS A 103 5.34 5.98 -12.57
N LEU A 104 6.42 5.41 -12.05
CA LEU A 104 6.46 4.00 -11.65
C LEU A 104 6.01 3.83 -10.20
N LYS A 105 5.49 2.65 -9.87
CA LYS A 105 5.18 2.31 -8.48
C LYS A 105 6.47 2.24 -7.66
N ALA A 106 6.38 2.59 -6.38
CA ALA A 106 7.53 2.61 -5.49
C ALA A 106 8.17 1.20 -5.33
N PRO A 107 9.48 1.10 -5.06
CA PRO A 107 10.19 -0.18 -4.87
C PRO A 107 9.56 -1.09 -3.82
N MET A 108 8.89 -0.54 -2.81
CA MET A 108 8.18 -1.31 -1.78
C MET A 108 7.19 -2.33 -2.39
N TYR A 109 6.55 -2.01 -3.53
CA TYR A 109 5.57 -2.90 -4.14
C TYR A 109 6.15 -4.24 -4.60
N SER A 110 7.46 -4.34 -4.92
CA SER A 110 8.07 -5.62 -5.29
C SER A 110 8.37 -6.52 -4.08
N THR A 111 8.32 -5.98 -2.87
CA THR A 111 8.61 -6.73 -1.63
C THR A 111 7.36 -7.33 -0.98
N ILE A 112 6.16 -6.97 -1.45
CA ILE A 112 4.90 -7.37 -0.82
C ILE A 112 4.32 -8.59 -1.54
N GLY A 113 4.60 -9.78 -1.02
CA GLY A 113 3.93 -11.02 -1.45
C GLY A 113 4.28 -11.48 -2.87
N LYS A 114 3.36 -12.24 -3.49
CA LYS A 114 3.55 -12.75 -4.86
C LYS A 114 3.21 -11.67 -5.88
N MET A 115 4.13 -11.46 -6.83
CA MET A 115 4.03 -10.45 -7.90
C MET A 115 2.71 -10.55 -8.68
N GLY A 116 1.77 -9.67 -8.33
CA GLY A 116 0.48 -9.49 -9.01
C GLY A 116 0.44 -8.25 -9.89
N LEU A 117 -0.66 -8.06 -10.63
CA LEU A 117 -0.88 -6.89 -11.51
C LEU A 117 -0.70 -5.56 -10.76
N PHE A 118 -1.16 -5.50 -9.51
CA PHE A 118 -1.09 -4.30 -8.68
C PHE A 118 0.32 -3.99 -8.16
N GLN A 119 1.19 -4.98 -8.07
CA GLN A 119 2.56 -4.84 -7.55
C GLN A 119 3.61 -4.59 -8.64
N MET A 120 3.25 -4.87 -9.89
CA MET A 120 4.13 -4.74 -11.04
C MET A 120 4.58 -3.28 -11.24
N GLN A 121 5.90 -3.10 -11.35
CA GLN A 121 6.56 -1.79 -11.57
C GLN A 121 6.93 -1.59 -13.04
N ASP A 122 7.26 -2.67 -13.76
CA ASP A 122 7.62 -2.61 -15.18
C ASP A 122 6.39 -2.34 -16.06
N PRO A 123 6.37 -1.22 -16.83
CA PRO A 123 5.26 -0.88 -17.72
C PRO A 123 4.98 -1.96 -18.77
N GLU A 124 6.00 -2.58 -19.35
CA GLU A 124 5.82 -3.55 -20.44
C GLU A 124 5.11 -4.81 -19.94
N GLN A 125 5.56 -5.33 -18.81
CA GLN A 125 4.93 -6.46 -18.15
C GLN A 125 3.50 -6.13 -17.72
N TYR A 126 3.27 -4.90 -17.22
CA TYR A 126 1.96 -4.44 -16.80
C TYR A 126 0.98 -4.40 -17.98
N HIS A 127 1.37 -3.77 -19.09
CA HIS A 127 0.55 -3.69 -20.30
C HIS A 127 0.26 -5.07 -20.89
N THR A 128 1.26 -5.95 -20.95
CA THR A 128 1.08 -7.33 -21.43
C THR A 128 0.09 -8.10 -20.56
N ARG A 129 0.21 -8.00 -19.23
CA ARG A 129 -0.70 -8.67 -18.31
C ARG A 129 -2.11 -8.08 -18.36
N HIS A 130 -2.24 -6.76 -18.41
CA HIS A 130 -3.53 -6.07 -18.50
C HIS A 130 -4.26 -6.42 -19.81
N ARG A 131 -3.54 -6.52 -20.93
CA ARG A 131 -4.10 -6.98 -22.21
C ARG A 131 -4.66 -8.39 -22.13
N ARG A 132 -3.96 -9.31 -21.46
CA ARG A 132 -4.44 -10.70 -21.25
C ARG A 132 -5.73 -10.75 -20.44
N ILE A 133 -5.83 -9.94 -19.39
CA ILE A 133 -7.06 -9.83 -18.58
C ILE A 133 -8.20 -9.29 -19.44
N GLY A 134 -7.96 -8.25 -20.25
CA GLY A 134 -8.96 -7.71 -21.17
C GLY A 134 -9.46 -8.74 -22.18
N ILE A 135 -8.57 -9.59 -22.73
CA ILE A 135 -8.97 -10.69 -23.63
C ILE A 135 -9.84 -11.71 -22.89
N ILE A 136 -9.47 -12.09 -21.67
CA ILE A 136 -10.26 -13.02 -20.86
C ILE A 136 -11.63 -12.43 -20.57
N MET A 137 -11.71 -11.16 -20.16
CA MET A 137 -13.00 -10.49 -19.91
C MET A 137 -13.84 -10.41 -21.18
N ASN A 138 -13.27 -10.09 -22.33
CA ASN A 138 -13.98 -10.09 -23.61
C ASN A 138 -14.46 -11.49 -24.04
N VAL A 139 -13.74 -12.56 -23.67
CA VAL A 139 -14.18 -13.93 -23.93
C VAL A 139 -15.30 -14.33 -22.98
N VAL A 140 -15.20 -13.96 -21.70
CA VAL A 140 -16.26 -14.17 -20.70
C VAL A 140 -17.52 -13.43 -21.09
N GLU A 141 -17.41 -12.15 -21.49
CA GLU A 141 -18.51 -11.32 -21.97
C GLU A 141 -19.19 -11.94 -23.19
N ARG A 142 -18.42 -12.36 -24.21
CA ARG A 142 -18.98 -12.98 -25.43
C ARG A 142 -19.57 -14.37 -25.21
N LYS A 143 -19.13 -15.10 -24.19
CA LYS A 143 -19.71 -16.41 -23.83
C LYS A 143 -20.86 -16.29 -22.83
N THR A 144 -21.14 -15.10 -22.33
CA THR A 144 -22.18 -14.85 -21.33
C THR A 144 -23.22 -13.91 -21.91
N ASP A 145 -24.21 -14.46 -22.61
CA ASP A 145 -25.32 -13.73 -23.24
C ASP A 145 -26.34 -13.16 -22.22
N LYS A 146 -25.94 -12.99 -20.95
CA LYS A 146 -26.80 -12.60 -19.83
C LYS A 146 -26.11 -11.55 -18.97
N VAL A 147 -26.90 -10.61 -18.43
CA VAL A 147 -26.44 -9.66 -17.40
C VAL A 147 -25.87 -10.45 -16.22
N PHE A 148 -24.55 -10.38 -16.04
CA PHE A 148 -23.83 -11.10 -14.99
C PHE A 148 -23.82 -10.27 -13.72
N ASN A 149 -24.41 -10.78 -12.65
CA ASN A 149 -24.31 -10.16 -11.33
C ASN A 149 -22.91 -10.44 -10.75
N ALA A 150 -21.93 -9.58 -11.08
CA ALA A 150 -20.55 -9.75 -10.63
C ALA A 150 -20.42 -9.71 -9.11
N LEU A 151 -21.24 -8.86 -8.45
CA LEU A 151 -21.26 -8.76 -7.00
C LEU A 151 -21.66 -10.10 -6.35
N HIS A 152 -22.64 -10.80 -6.93
CA HIS A 152 -23.07 -12.11 -6.47
C HIS A 152 -21.94 -13.15 -6.52
N TRP A 153 -21.24 -13.26 -7.65
CA TRP A 153 -20.17 -14.26 -7.81
C TRP A 153 -18.90 -13.92 -7.04
N MET A 154 -18.56 -12.63 -6.90
CA MET A 154 -17.44 -12.21 -6.05
C MET A 154 -17.66 -12.58 -4.58
N ARG A 155 -18.89 -12.42 -4.06
CA ARG A 155 -19.24 -12.79 -2.68
C ARG A 155 -19.14 -14.28 -2.43
N ILE A 156 -19.72 -15.09 -3.33
CA ILE A 156 -19.61 -16.55 -3.30
C ILE A 156 -18.14 -16.97 -3.29
N THR A 157 -17.32 -16.38 -4.17
CA THR A 157 -15.89 -16.67 -4.26
C THR A 157 -15.14 -16.30 -2.97
N ALA A 158 -15.39 -15.09 -2.44
CA ALA A 158 -14.75 -14.62 -1.21
C ALA A 158 -15.09 -15.52 -0.01
N LEU A 159 -16.35 -15.92 0.14
CA LEU A 159 -16.78 -16.80 1.22
C LEU A 159 -16.17 -18.20 1.08
N ASN A 160 -16.03 -18.70 -0.14
CA ASN A 160 -15.41 -19.99 -0.39
C ASN A 160 -13.91 -20.00 -0.03
N ILE A 161 -13.19 -18.93 -0.40
CA ILE A 161 -11.79 -18.72 -0.02
C ILE A 161 -11.66 -18.57 1.49
N ALA A 162 -12.55 -17.79 2.13
CA ALA A 162 -12.54 -17.63 3.58
C ALA A 162 -12.78 -18.95 4.32
N GLY A 163 -13.70 -19.80 3.84
CA GLY A 163 -13.91 -21.15 4.38
C GLY A 163 -12.68 -22.04 4.23
N GLU A 164 -12.05 -22.01 3.06
CA GLU A 164 -10.82 -22.78 2.81
C GLU A 164 -9.67 -22.32 3.72
N VAL A 165 -9.50 -21.02 3.92
CA VAL A 165 -8.43 -20.44 4.74
C VAL A 165 -8.71 -20.61 6.24
N LEU A 166 -9.93 -20.37 6.72
CA LEU A 166 -10.26 -20.36 8.15
C LEU A 166 -10.63 -21.74 8.69
N LEU A 167 -11.35 -22.54 7.89
CA LEU A 167 -11.92 -23.83 8.31
C LEU A 167 -11.26 -25.02 7.62
N GLY A 168 -10.31 -24.78 6.71
CA GLY A 168 -9.62 -25.84 5.95
C GLY A 168 -10.53 -26.58 4.97
N LYS A 169 -11.74 -26.07 4.69
CA LYS A 169 -12.72 -26.70 3.80
C LYS A 169 -13.41 -25.64 2.93
N SER A 170 -13.42 -25.86 1.62
CA SER A 170 -14.28 -25.13 0.68
C SER A 170 -15.75 -25.46 0.98
N PHE A 171 -16.61 -24.45 0.96
CA PHE A 171 -18.06 -24.61 1.10
C PHE A 171 -18.73 -25.08 -0.21
N ASP A 172 -17.95 -25.31 -1.27
CA ASP A 172 -18.40 -25.77 -2.59
C ASP A 172 -19.48 -24.89 -3.22
N LEU A 173 -19.53 -23.62 -2.79
CA LEU A 173 -20.53 -22.63 -3.18
C LEU A 173 -20.48 -22.26 -4.66
N LEU A 174 -19.36 -22.52 -5.33
CA LEU A 174 -19.16 -22.26 -6.76
C LEU A 174 -19.79 -23.32 -7.67
N LYS A 175 -20.21 -24.47 -7.13
CA LYS A 175 -20.80 -25.58 -7.92
C LYS A 175 -22.32 -25.49 -8.06
N GLY A 176 -22.99 -24.70 -7.22
CA GLY A 176 -24.44 -24.52 -7.24
C GLY A 176 -24.86 -23.29 -8.02
N GLU A 177 -25.94 -23.38 -8.79
CA GLU A 177 -26.55 -22.22 -9.48
C GLU A 177 -27.29 -21.27 -8.52
N LYS A 178 -27.61 -21.71 -7.30
CA LYS A 178 -28.34 -20.93 -6.30
C LYS A 178 -27.56 -20.86 -5.00
N PRO A 179 -27.40 -19.67 -4.39
CA PRO A 179 -26.73 -19.52 -3.12
C PRO A 179 -27.56 -20.20 -2.01
N PRO A 180 -26.91 -20.79 -1.00
CA PRO A 180 -27.62 -21.20 0.21
C PRO A 180 -28.17 -19.98 0.96
N ALA A 181 -29.31 -20.16 1.62
CA ALA A 181 -30.09 -19.08 2.22
C ALA A 181 -29.30 -18.16 3.18
N TYR A 182 -28.26 -18.69 3.84
CA TYR A 182 -27.42 -17.93 4.78
C TYR A 182 -26.63 -16.78 4.15
N ILE A 183 -26.39 -16.78 2.83
CA ILE A 183 -25.75 -15.64 2.15
C ILE A 183 -26.64 -14.38 2.24
N HIS A 184 -27.97 -14.54 2.12
CA HIS A 184 -28.92 -13.44 2.29
C HIS A 184 -29.06 -13.02 3.76
N HIS A 185 -28.85 -13.94 4.70
CA HIS A 185 -28.79 -13.59 6.12
C HIS A 185 -27.53 -12.77 6.45
N LEU A 186 -26.39 -13.07 5.83
CA LEU A 186 -25.18 -12.24 5.95
C LEU A 186 -25.40 -10.82 5.41
N ASP A 187 -26.15 -10.66 4.32
CA ASP A 187 -26.50 -9.33 3.79
C ASP A 187 -27.30 -8.49 4.79
N ASN A 188 -28.27 -9.11 5.48
CA ASN A 188 -29.05 -8.45 6.52
C ASN A 188 -28.18 -8.06 7.73
N VAL A 189 -27.24 -8.92 8.12
CA VAL A 189 -26.33 -8.63 9.24
C VAL A 189 -25.33 -7.54 8.89
N TYR A 190 -24.74 -7.57 7.69
CA TYR A 190 -23.80 -6.54 7.23
C TYR A 190 -24.45 -5.17 7.09
N LEU A 191 -25.65 -5.10 6.51
CA LEU A 191 -26.39 -3.85 6.39
C LEU A 191 -26.77 -3.29 7.77
N VAL A 192 -27.23 -4.13 8.70
CA VAL A 192 -27.60 -3.69 10.04
C VAL A 192 -26.38 -3.24 10.84
N HIS A 193 -25.24 -3.94 10.77
CA HIS A 193 -24.01 -3.50 11.44
C HIS A 193 -23.42 -2.24 10.81
N ALA A 194 -23.36 -2.14 9.49
CA ALA A 194 -22.87 -0.94 8.82
C ALA A 194 -23.77 0.28 9.09
N LEU A 195 -25.10 0.08 9.18
CA LEU A 195 -26.05 1.13 9.57
C LEU A 195 -25.95 1.48 11.06
N TRP A 196 -25.65 0.53 11.94
CA TRP A 196 -25.43 0.78 13.36
C TRP A 196 -24.11 1.53 13.61
N ASP A 197 -23.05 1.20 12.88
CA ASP A 197 -21.78 1.93 12.89
C ASP A 197 -21.94 3.34 12.28
N LEU A 198 -22.69 3.50 11.19
CA LEU A 198 -23.02 4.82 10.65
C LEU A 198 -23.91 5.64 11.60
N ALA A 199 -24.89 5.01 12.26
CA ALA A 199 -25.75 5.68 13.24
C ALA A 199 -24.97 6.10 14.49
N SER A 200 -23.98 5.31 14.92
CA SER A 200 -23.09 5.71 16.03
C SER A 200 -22.16 6.86 15.63
N ILE A 201 -21.72 6.95 14.37
CA ILE A 201 -20.97 8.09 13.84
C ILE A 201 -21.84 9.35 13.72
N VAL A 202 -23.14 9.21 13.39
CA VAL A 202 -24.08 10.34 13.29
C VAL A 202 -24.58 10.82 14.66
N ASN A 203 -24.79 9.93 15.62
CA ASN A 203 -25.22 10.26 16.98
C ASN A 203 -24.09 10.68 17.93
N ASN A 204 -22.83 10.61 17.49
CA ASN A 204 -21.68 11.10 18.25
C ASN A 204 -21.23 12.48 17.74
N LYS A 205 -22.22 13.37 17.51
CA LYS A 205 -22.09 14.81 17.29
C LYS A 205 -22.88 15.58 18.33
#